data_AF-A0A3C1VEL0-F1
#
_entry.id   AF-A0A3C1VEL0-F1
#
_cell.length_a   1.000
_cell.length_b   1.000
_cell.length_c   1.000
_cell.angle_alpha   90.00
_cell.angle_beta   90.00
_cell.angle_gamma   90.00
#
_symmetry.space_group_name_H-M   'P 1'
#
loop_
_entity.id
_entity.type
_entity.pdbx_description
1 polymer ?
#
loop_
_entity_poly.entity_id
_entity_poly.type
_entity_poly.pdbx_seq_one_letter_code
_entity_poly.pdbx_strand_id
1 'polypeptide(L)' 'MPSPGEIWLAEIPFTDGSASKIRPVLVLWLDAGDAVVAAVTSATPRSTSDVSLHDWQAEGLRVISTVRSVSYTHL' A
#
# COMPACT_ATOMS: atom_id res chain seq x y z
N MET A 1 -8.50 -3.92 -13.92
CA MET A 1 -9.02 -3.52 -12.59
C MET A 1 -8.16 -4.21 -11.55
N PRO A 2 -7.82 -3.55 -10.44
CA PRO A 2 -7.07 -4.19 -9.37
C PRO A 2 -7.79 -5.45 -8.87
N SER A 3 -7.03 -6.37 -8.28
CA SER A 3 -7.58 -7.49 -7.51
C SER A 3 -6.92 -7.60 -6.13
N PRO A 4 -7.62 -8.13 -5.10
CA PRO A 4 -7.02 -8.36 -3.79
C PRO A 4 -5.75 -9.21 -3.87
N GLY A 5 -4.68 -8.76 -3.22
CA GLY A 5 -3.36 -9.38 -3.26
C GLY A 5 -2.38 -8.74 -4.24
N GLU A 6 -2.84 -7.87 -5.14
CA GLU A 6 -1.97 -7.18 -6.10
C GLU A 6 -1.33 -5.90 -5.51
N ILE A 7 -0.12 -5.60 -5.99
CA ILE A 7 0.55 -4.32 -5.74
C ILE A 7 0.15 -3.32 -6.83
N TRP A 8 -0.36 -2.15 -6.41
CA TRP A 8 -0.76 -1.05 -7.28
C TRP A 8 -0.06 0.25 -6.90
N LEU A 9 0.04 1.18 -7.85
CA LEU A 9 0.48 2.55 -7.56
C LEU A 9 -0.76 3.41 -7.26
N ALA A 10 -0.83 3.95 -6.05
CA ALA A 10 -1.89 4.87 -5.63
C ALA A 10 -1.33 6.26 -5.34
N GLU A 11 -2.15 7.28 -5.63
CA GLU A 11 -1.87 8.66 -5.26
C GLU A 11 -2.32 8.90 -3.82
N ILE A 12 -1.36 9.03 -2.90
CA ILE A 12 -1.65 9.19 -1.46
C ILE A 12 -1.42 10.64 -1.06
N PRO A 13 -2.45 11.40 -0.64
CA PRO A 13 -2.27 12.74 -0.10
C PRO A 13 -1.58 12.70 1.27
N PHE A 14 -0.81 13.73 1.57
CA PHE A 14 -0.29 13.94 2.90
C PHE A 14 -1.42 14.25 3.88
N THR A 15 -1.21 13.98 5.17
CA THR A 15 -2.19 14.23 6.24
C THR A 15 -2.64 15.70 6.29
N ASP A 16 -1.78 16.62 5.87
CA ASP A 16 -2.08 18.06 5.80
C ASP A 16 -2.80 18.50 4.52
N GLY A 17 -3.06 17.57 3.58
CA GLY A 17 -3.72 17.83 2.30
C GLY A 17 -2.93 18.71 1.33
N SER A 18 -1.67 19.04 1.65
CA SER A 18 -0.88 20.02 0.88
C SER A 18 -0.41 19.50 -0.48
N ALA A 19 -0.19 18.19 -0.58
CA ALA A 19 0.25 17.51 -1.79
C ALA A 19 -0.05 16.01 -1.68
N SER A 20 0.14 15.32 -2.81
CA SER A 20 0.07 13.87 -2.90
C SER A 20 1.41 13.30 -3.34
N LYS A 21 1.60 12.01 -3.08
CA LYS A 21 2.74 11.28 -3.63
C LYS A 21 2.32 9.87 -4.01
N ILE A 22 2.77 9.44 -5.19
CA ILE A 22 2.54 8.09 -5.68
C ILE A 22 3.31 7.10 -4.79
N ARG A 23 2.63 6.05 -4.33
CA ARG A 23 3.18 4.98 -3.50
C ARG A 23 2.68 3.61 -3.98
N PRO A 24 3.52 2.57 -3.89
CA PRO A 24 3.01 1.21 -3.96
C PRO A 24 2.08 0.94 -2.76
N VAL A 25 0.97 0.28 -3.05
CA VAL A 25 -0.03 -0.18 -2.09
C VAL A 25 -0.42 -1.62 -2.39
N LEU A 26 -0.71 -2.40 -1.36
CA LEU A 26 -1.30 -3.73 -1.49
C LEU A 26 -2.82 -3.59 -1.47
N VAL A 27 -3.50 -4.10 -2.49
CA VAL A 27 -4.96 -4.14 -2.51
C VAL A 27 -5.44 -5.23 -1.55
N LEU A 28 -6.23 -4.87 -0.54
CA LEU A 28 -6.79 -5.82 0.42
C LEU A 28 -8.21 -6.22 0.05
N TRP A 29 -8.99 -5.27 -0.44
CA TRP A 29 -10.39 -5.47 -0.78
C TRP A 29 -10.90 -4.38 -1.73
N LEU A 30 -11.96 -4.69 -2.47
CA LEU A 30 -12.61 -3.80 -3.43
C LEU A 30 -14.11 -3.80 -3.18
N ASP A 31 -14.72 -2.62 -3.28
CA ASP A 31 -16.16 -2.45 -3.12
C ASP A 31 -16.69 -1.31 -3.95
N ALA A 32 -17.59 -1.61 -4.90
CA ALA A 32 -18.43 -0.67 -5.63
C ALA A 32 -17.81 0.71 -6.02
N GLY A 33 -16.50 0.76 -6.32
CA GLY A 33 -15.78 1.99 -6.70
C GLY A 33 -14.62 2.36 -5.77
N ASP A 34 -14.58 1.78 -4.58
CA ASP A 34 -13.56 2.03 -3.56
C ASP A 34 -12.66 0.80 -3.39
N ALA A 35 -11.47 1.03 -2.82
CA ALA A 35 -10.62 -0.06 -2.37
C ALA A 35 -10.05 0.21 -1.00
N VAL A 36 -9.98 -0.86 -0.22
CA VAL A 36 -9.17 -0.90 0.98
C VAL A 36 -7.80 -1.38 0.57
N VAL A 37 -6.80 -0.54 0.83
CA VAL A 37 -5.40 -0.84 0.51
C VAL A 37 -4.54 -0.76 1.76
N ALA A 38 -3.32 -1.30 1.71
CA ALA A 38 -2.32 -1.09 2.73
C ALA A 38 -1.06 -0.47 2.11
N ALA A 39 -0.49 0.52 2.79
CA ALA A 39 0.67 1.22 2.28
C ALA A 39 1.91 0.31 2.31
N VAL A 40 2.66 0.29 1.22
CA VAL A 40 3.94 -0.42 1.14
C VAL A 40 5.06 0.58 1.41
N THR A 41 5.90 0.29 2.40
CA THR A 41 6.97 1.19 2.86
C THR A 41 8.27 0.45 3.06
N SER A 42 9.40 1.08 2.78
CA SER A 42 10.73 0.53 3.08
C SER A 42 11.14 0.69 4.54
N ALA A 43 10.28 1.26 5.39
CA ALA A 43 10.52 1.35 6.81
C ALA A 43 10.43 -0.04 7.47
N THR A 44 11.25 -0.26 8.51
CA THR A 44 11.17 -1.46 9.34
C THR A 44 9.80 -1.57 10.04
N PRO A 45 9.28 -2.80 10.24
CA PRO A 45 8.07 -3.04 11.03
C PRO A 45 8.17 -2.40 12.41
N ARG A 46 7.11 -1.73 12.86
CA ARG A 46 7.03 -1.06 14.17
C ARG A 46 5.93 -1.61 15.08
N SER A 47 5.01 -2.41 14.54
CA SER A 47 3.91 -3.05 15.29
C SER A 47 3.65 -4.46 14.75
N THR A 48 2.85 -5.25 15.48
CA THR A 48 2.45 -6.61 15.09
C THR A 48 1.55 -6.65 13.84
N SER A 49 1.00 -5.50 13.44
CA SER A 49 0.21 -5.35 12.21
C SER A 49 1.06 -5.05 10.97
N ASP A 50 2.36 -4.80 11.15
CA ASP A 50 3.29 -4.57 10.05
C ASP A 50 3.80 -5.93 9.54
N VAL A 51 3.61 -6.22 8.25
CA VAL A 51 3.96 -7.51 7.64
C VAL A 51 5.08 -7.32 6.62
N SER A 52 6.20 -8.00 6.80
CA SER A 52 7.32 -7.98 5.84
C SER A 52 6.96 -8.71 4.55
N LEU A 53 7.16 -8.06 3.40
CA LEU A 53 7.05 -8.70 2.10
C LEU A 53 8.31 -9.54 1.84
N HIS A 54 8.13 -10.83 1.57
CA HIS A 54 9.25 -11.76 1.36
C HIS A 54 9.73 -11.76 -0.10
N ASP A 55 8.82 -11.79 -1.08
CA ASP A 55 9.12 -11.81 -2.52
C ASP A 55 9.03 -10.43 -3.19
N TRP A 56 9.38 -9.37 -2.45
CA TRP A 56 9.24 -7.98 -2.90
C TRP A 56 9.94 -7.68 -4.25
N GLN A 57 11.03 -8.39 -4.58
CA GLN A 57 11.74 -8.24 -5.85
C GLN A 57 10.93 -8.76 -7.05
N ALA A 58 10.18 -9.85 -6.88
CA ALA A 58 9.37 -10.45 -7.95
C ALA A 58 8.20 -9.53 -8.35
N GLU A 59 7.70 -8.74 -7.39
CA GLU A 59 6.62 -7.75 -7.56
C GLU A 59 7.14 -6.37 -8.00
N GLY A 60 8.41 -6.26 -8.39
CA GLY A 60 8.99 -5.01 -8.91
C GLY A 60 9.29 -3.95 -7.85
N LEU A 61 9.23 -4.28 -6.56
CA LEU A 61 9.66 -3.36 -5.51
C LEU A 61 11.19 -3.26 -5.50
N ARG A 62 11.69 -2.04 -5.33
CA ARG A 62 13.13 -1.75 -5.44
C ARG A 62 13.91 -2.07 -4.16
N VAL A 63 13.23 -2.23 -3.03
CA VAL A 63 13.81 -2.43 -1.69
C VAL A 63 12.92 -3.32 -0.83
N ILE A 64 13.50 -3.94 0.20
CA ILE A 64 12.76 -4.64 1.26
C ILE A 64 11.66 -3.71 1.75
N SER A 65 10.43 -4.21 1.71
CA SER A 65 9.26 -3.41 1.99
C SER A 65 8.32 -4.13 2.97
N THR A 66 7.63 -3.32 3.77
CA THR A 66 6.70 -3.70 4.81
C THR A 66 5.32 -3.19 4.41
N VAL A 67 4.30 -4.05 4.51
CA VAL A 67 2.90 -3.65 4.40
C VAL A 67 2.46 -3.10 5.75
N ARG A 68 1.97 -1.86 5.75
CA ARG A 68 1.35 -1.23 6.91
C ARG A 68 -0.13 -0.99 6.64
N SER A 69 -0.98 -1.46 7.56
CA SER A 69 -2.41 -1.18 7.51
C SER A 69 -2.65 0.33 7.55
N VAL A 70 -3.15 0.89 6.46
CA VAL A 70 -3.61 2.27 6.35
C VAL A 70 -4.94 2.20 5.62
N SER A 71 -6.05 2.36 6.32
CA SER A 71 -7.35 2.45 5.64
C SER A 71 -7.38 3.72 4.78
N TYR A 72 -7.61 3.55 3.49
CA TYR A 72 -7.88 4.62 2.54
C TYR A 72 -9.17 4.30 1.80
N THR A 73 -9.95 5.33 1.40
CA THR A 73 -11.37 5.18 1.06
C THR A 73 -11.72 5.50 -0.40
N HIS A 74 -10.80 5.94 -1.26
CA HIS A 74 -11.13 6.12 -2.69
C HIS A 74 -9.91 5.79 -3.56
N LEU A 75 -10.12 5.00 -4.62
CA LEU A 75 -9.16 4.76 -5.71
C LEU A 75 -9.47 5.65 -6.92
#